data_AF-A0A521TE05-F1
#
_entry.id   AF-A0A521TE05-F1
#
_cell.length_a   1.000
_cell.length_b   1.000
_cell.length_c   1.000
_cell.angle_alpha   90.00
_cell.angle_beta   90.00
_cell.angle_gamma   90.00
#
_symmetry.space_group_name_H-M   'P 1'
#
loop_
_entity.id
_entity.type
_entity.pdbx_description
1 polymer ?
#
loop_
_entity_poly.entity_id
_entity_poly.type
_entity_poly.pdbx_seq_one_letter_code
_entity_poly.pdbx_strand_id
1 'polypeptide(L)' 'MIEQNSIKKHSKIRPNTVTNFGVRKISNQNFSKVIAIPKMAIVNLGANSTEMKVELVQENGEKFIKLTPMGVATS' A
#
# COMPACT_ATOMS: atom_id res chain seq x y z
N MET A 1 24.46 -33.97 30.83
CA MET A 1 24.57 -32.80 29.92
C MET A 1 23.97 -33.19 28.58
N ILE A 2 22.78 -32.69 28.25
CA ILE A 2 22.23 -32.72 26.89
C ILE A 2 21.64 -31.33 26.66
N GLU A 3 22.36 -30.50 25.92
CA GLU A 3 21.90 -29.18 25.50
C GLU A 3 21.15 -29.37 24.17
N GLN A 4 19.82 -29.25 24.22
CA GLN A 4 19.00 -29.31 23.01
C GLN A 4 19.02 -27.95 22.31
N ASN A 5 19.62 -27.95 21.12
CA ASN A 5 19.68 -26.82 20.20
C ASN A 5 18.28 -26.26 19.89
N SER A 6 18.08 -25.00 20.26
CA SER A 6 16.93 -24.20 19.81
C SER A 6 17.09 -23.83 18.34
N ILE A 7 16.25 -24.40 17.48
CA ILE A 7 16.14 -24.00 16.07
C ILE A 7 15.47 -22.63 16.00
N LYS A 8 16.26 -21.56 15.90
CA LYS A 8 15.78 -20.22 15.58
C LYS A 8 15.27 -20.20 14.14
N LYS A 9 13.95 -20.28 13.95
CA LYS A 9 13.30 -20.00 12.66
C LYS A 9 13.55 -18.53 12.30
N HIS A 10 14.56 -18.25 11.50
CA HIS A 10 14.73 -16.96 10.85
C HIS A 10 13.58 -16.75 9.85
N SER A 11 12.51 -16.11 10.30
CA SER A 11 11.56 -15.44 9.40
C SER A 11 12.37 -14.41 8.61
N LYS A 12 12.61 -14.66 7.32
CA LYS A 12 13.17 -13.66 6.40
C LYS A 12 12.17 -12.53 6.29
N ILE A 13 12.32 -11.50 7.12
CA ILE A 13 11.61 -10.23 7.00
C ILE A 13 11.99 -9.68 5.62
N ARG A 14 11.06 -9.71 4.66
CA ARG A 14 11.29 -9.05 3.38
C ARG A 14 11.35 -7.55 3.67
N PRO A 15 12.42 -6.85 3.27
CA PRO A 15 12.45 -5.40 3.43
C PRO A 15 11.26 -4.80 2.70
N ASN A 16 10.61 -3.80 3.29
CA ASN A 16 9.58 -3.03 2.61
C ASN A 16 10.23 -2.31 1.42
N THR A 17 9.89 -2.75 0.21
CA THR A 17 10.34 -2.08 -1.02
C THR A 17 9.38 -0.94 -1.34
N VAL A 18 9.89 0.29 -1.35
CA VAL A 18 9.13 1.50 -1.72
C VAL A 18 9.51 1.92 -3.14
N THR A 19 8.52 2.06 -4.02
CA THR A 19 8.72 2.66 -5.35
C THR A 19 8.23 4.11 -5.34
N ASN A 20 9.13 5.06 -5.60
CA ASN A 20 8.79 6.48 -5.64
C ASN A 20 8.28 6.88 -7.04
N PHE A 21 7.02 7.33 -7.14
CA PHE A 21 6.42 7.80 -8.40
C PHE A 21 6.37 9.34 -8.54
N GLY A 22 7.13 10.06 -7.72
CA GLY A 22 7.22 11.51 -7.68
C GLY A 22 6.08 12.19 -6.92
N VAL A 23 6.12 13.52 -6.88
CA VAL A 23 5.11 14.37 -6.22
C VAL A 23 3.97 14.68 -7.18
N ARG A 24 2.73 14.60 -6.71
CA ARG A 24 1.53 14.97 -7.47
C ARG A 24 0.82 16.14 -6.80
N LYS A 25 0.35 17.08 -7.61
CA LYS A 25 -0.45 18.21 -7.12
C LYS A 25 -1.85 17.72 -6.79
N ILE A 26 -2.41 18.25 -5.71
CA ILE A 26 -3.83 18.11 -5.39
C ILE A 26 -4.57 19.20 -6.17
N SER A 27 -5.51 18.81 -7.03
CA SER A 27 -6.42 19.74 -7.69
C SER A 27 -7.66 19.98 -6.83
N ASN A 28 -8.15 21.21 -6.87
CA ASN A 28 -9.41 21.59 -6.25
C ASN A 28 -10.46 21.58 -7.34
N GLN A 29 -11.32 20.56 -7.37
CA GLN A 29 -12.40 20.47 -8.34
C GLN A 29 -13.71 20.43 -7.56
N ASN A 30 -14.49 21.50 -7.69
CA ASN A 30 -15.72 21.72 -6.92
C ASN A 30 -15.46 21.63 -5.40
N PHE A 31 -16.28 20.86 -4.69
CA PHE A 31 -16.18 20.59 -3.25
C PHE A 31 -15.21 19.44 -2.90
N SER A 32 -14.45 18.92 -3.89
CA SER A 32 -13.57 17.78 -3.72
C SER A 32 -12.10 18.13 -3.97
N LYS A 33 -11.21 17.47 -3.24
CA LYS A 33 -9.77 17.43 -3.50
C LYS A 33 -9.47 16.18 -4.32
N VAL A 34 -8.84 16.34 -5.47
CA VAL A 34 -8.51 15.24 -6.38
C VAL A 34 -7.00 15.14 -6.53
N ILE A 35 -6.46 13.93 -6.51
CA ILE A 35 -5.05 13.63 -6.81
C ILE A 35 -5.02 12.53 -7.86
N ALA A 36 -4.25 12.76 -8.93
CA ALA A 36 -4.07 11.76 -9.98
C ALA A 36 -3.02 10.73 -9.57
N ILE A 37 -3.40 9.45 -9.62
CA ILE A 37 -2.49 8.33 -9.33
C ILE A 37 -1.86 7.85 -10.64
N PRO A 38 -0.52 7.63 -10.69
CA PRO A 38 0.13 7.08 -11.87
C PRO A 38 -0.44 5.71 -12.26
N LYS A 39 -0.76 5.51 -13.55
CA LYS A 39 -1.28 4.24 -14.06
C LYS A 39 -0.41 3.04 -13.67
N MET A 40 0.92 3.20 -13.73
CA MET A 40 1.87 2.14 -13.35
C MET A 40 1.77 1.74 -11.88
N ALA A 41 1.42 2.67 -10.98
CA ALA A 41 1.21 2.33 -9.57
C ALA A 41 0.00 1.40 -9.41
N ILE A 42 -1.07 1.64 -10.17
CA ILE A 42 -2.26 0.78 -10.17
C ILE A 42 -1.96 -0.59 -10.81
N VAL A 43 -1.26 -0.61 -11.96
CA VAL A 43 -0.84 -1.86 -12.62
C VAL A 43 0.02 -2.71 -11.69
N ASN A 44 0.95 -2.10 -10.96
CA ASN A 44 1.84 -2.80 -10.02
C ASN A 44 1.09 -3.38 -8.81
N LEU A 45 -0.13 -2.90 -8.50
CA LEU A 45 -0.99 -3.51 -7.49
C LEU A 45 -1.64 -4.82 -7.98
N GLY A 46 -1.42 -5.20 -9.25
CA GLY A 46 -1.99 -6.41 -9.85
C GLY A 46 -3.52 -6.35 -10.03
N ALA A 47 -4.09 -5.15 -9.94
CA ALA A 47 -5.53 -4.93 -10.00
C ALA A 47 -5.92 -4.23 -11.30
N ASN A 48 -6.87 -4.83 -12.03
CA ASN A 48 -7.64 -4.13 -13.07
C ASN A 48 -8.83 -3.39 -12.46
N SER A 49 -8.73 -2.96 -11.19
CA SER A 49 -9.84 -2.36 -10.49
C SER A 49 -10.01 -0.89 -10.85
N THR A 50 -11.24 -0.50 -11.15
CA THR A 50 -11.67 0.89 -11.26
C THR A 50 -11.99 1.51 -9.90
N GLU A 51 -11.95 0.73 -8.81
CA GLU A 51 -12.38 1.12 -7.47
C GLU A 51 -11.27 0.90 -6.43
N MET A 52 -11.10 1.89 -5.55
CA MET A 52 -10.10 1.86 -4.49
C MET A 52 -10.78 2.15 -3.15
N LYS A 53 -10.52 1.30 -2.17
CA LYS A 53 -10.82 1.61 -0.76
C LYS A 53 -9.82 2.66 -0.29
N VAL A 54 -10.33 3.72 0.34
CA VAL A 54 -9.55 4.83 0.90
C VAL A 54 -9.65 4.81 2.42
N GLU A 55 -8.51 4.74 3.10
CA GLU A 55 -8.44 4.67 4.55
C GLU A 55 -7.41 5.66 5.10
N LEU A 56 -7.72 6.32 6.22
CA LEU A 56 -6.76 7.11 6.98
C LEU A 56 -6.01 6.20 7.96
N VAL A 57 -4.70 6.06 7.77
CA VAL A 57 -3.82 5.35 8.70
C VAL A 57 -3.16 6.36 9.63
N GLN A 58 -3.10 6.03 10.92
CA GLN A 58 -2.43 6.81 11.95
C GLN A 58 -1.54 5.87 12.77
N GLU A 59 -0.22 5.94 12.56
CA GLU A 59 0.73 5.02 13.18
C GLU A 59 2.04 5.78 13.48
N ASN A 60 2.61 5.57 14.68
CA ASN A 60 3.87 6.20 15.10
C ASN A 60 3.91 7.73 14.96
N GLY A 61 2.76 8.39 15.11
CA GLY A 61 2.62 9.85 14.95
C GLY A 61 2.52 10.32 13.50
N GLU A 62 2.68 9.42 12.53
CA GLU A 62 2.50 9.72 11.11
C GLU A 62 1.06 9.46 10.68
N LYS A 63 0.59 10.25 9.70
CA LYS A 63 -0.73 10.09 9.09
C LYS A 63 -0.60 10.03 7.58
N PHE A 64 -1.18 8.99 6.99
CA PHE A 64 -1.18 8.83 5.53
C PHE A 64 -2.48 8.19 5.06
N ILE A 65 -2.77 8.39 3.77
CA ILE A 65 -3.88 7.71 3.12
C ILE A 65 -3.37 6.38 2.58
N LYS A 66 -4.01 5.28 2.99
CA LYS A 66 -3.84 3.98 2.39
C LYS A 66 -4.88 3.76 1.32
N LEU A 67 -4.43 3.31 0.16
CA LEU A 67 -5.28 2.95 -0.96
C LEU A 67 -5.14 1.46 -1.22
N THR A 68 -6.27 0.75 -1.21
CA THR A 68 -6.32 -0.69 -1.46
C THR A 68 -7.27 -0.94 -2.64
N PRO A 69 -6.85 -1.65 -3.70
CA PRO A 69 -7.75 -1.95 -4.80
C PRO A 69 -8.88 -2.84 -4.31
N MET A 70 -10.12 -2.49 -4.65
CA MET A 70 -11.25 -3.37 -4.44
C MET A 70 -11.30 -4.29 -5.64
N GLY A 71 -10.92 -5.57 -5.48
CA GLY A 71 -11.02 -6.52 -6.58
C GLY A 71 -12.43 -6.52 -7.16
N VAL A 72 -12.57 -6.60 -8.48
CA VAL A 72 -13.80 -7.17 -9.04
C VAL A 72 -13.80 -8.62 -8.60
N ALA A 73 -14.80 -9.03 -7.80
CA ALA A 73 -15.06 -10.43 -7.57
C ALA A 73 -15.34 -11.06 -8.94
N THR A 74 -14.32 -11.68 -9.54
CA THR A 74 -14.51 -12.56 -10.69
C THR A 74 -15.06 -13.86 -10.12
N SER A 75 -16.39 -13.96 -10.11
CA SER A 75 -17.12 -15.23 -10.03
C SER A 75 -16.72 -16.15 -11.17
#